data_AF-A0A8D3CJ83-F1
#
_entry.id   AF-A0A8D3CJ83-F1
#
_cell.length_a   1.000
_cell.length_b   1.000
_cell.length_c   1.000
_cell.angle_alpha   90.00
_cell.angle_beta   90.00
_cell.angle_gamma   90.00
#
_symmetry.space_group_name_H-M   'P 1'
#
loop_
_entity.id
_entity.type
_entity.pdbx_description
1 polymer ?
#
loop_
_entity_poly.entity_id
_entity_poly.type
_entity_poly.pdbx_seq_one_letter_code
_entity_poly.pdbx_strand_id
1 'polypeptide(L)'
;RYFWIAHWGALCCGLGLCNQHTLVLYILVVIPWVLHRLYSHKELSLCGLVSLGVCFFAGFLPYIYLPISSYLNTARWSWGDQTTLSGLLTHLLRAEYGTFSTELSSCHDASRSYQERMMCILDFHKSCWCVLGNCCLTCRSVSWLLTAMLVVYSLFFAWRANLDISRPLLLGVVERFWLQSDAAVCVLAGLGLRQTHTELERRLGFGRVWKTTSWVLTVALLAQMMHTNHR
;
A
#
# COMPACT_ATOMS: atom_id res chain seq x y z
N ARG A 1 -19.74 8.15 -16.06
CA ARG A 1 -18.30 8.46 -16.38
C ARG A 1 -17.34 7.76 -15.42
N TYR A 2 -17.76 7.41 -14.20
CA TYR A 2 -16.91 6.74 -13.21
C TYR A 2 -16.76 5.23 -13.49
N PHE A 3 -17.70 4.67 -14.24
CA PHE A 3 -17.74 3.23 -14.53
C PHE A 3 -16.50 2.70 -15.28
N TRP A 4 -16.01 3.35 -16.34
CA TRP A 4 -14.80 2.88 -17.04
C TRP A 4 -13.52 2.98 -16.20
N ILE A 5 -13.44 3.99 -15.31
CA ILE A 5 -12.34 4.15 -14.34
C ILE A 5 -12.35 2.98 -13.36
N ALA A 6 -13.54 2.54 -12.94
CA ALA A 6 -13.67 1.39 -12.04
C ALA A 6 -13.21 0.07 -12.69
N HIS A 7 -13.39 -0.14 -14.00
CA HIS A 7 -12.85 -1.32 -14.69
C HIS A 7 -11.33 -1.31 -14.76
N TRP A 8 -10.73 -0.17 -15.10
CA TRP A 8 -9.28 -0.01 -15.05
C TRP A 8 -8.75 -0.22 -13.63
N GLY A 9 -9.45 0.33 -12.63
CA GLY A 9 -9.14 0.11 -11.22
C GLY A 9 -9.18 -1.38 -10.85
N ALA A 10 -10.24 -2.09 -11.26
CA ALA A 10 -10.40 -3.52 -11.01
C ALA A 10 -9.27 -4.34 -11.68
N LEU A 11 -8.97 -4.07 -12.96
CA LEU A 11 -7.88 -4.70 -13.68
C LEU A 11 -6.52 -4.44 -13.01
N CYS A 12 -6.24 -3.19 -12.64
CA CYS A 12 -5.02 -2.81 -11.93
C CYS A 12 -4.92 -3.45 -10.55
N CYS A 13 -6.03 -3.65 -9.83
CA CYS A 13 -6.04 -4.36 -8.55
C CYS A 13 -5.66 -5.83 -8.74
N GLY A 14 -6.20 -6.50 -9.77
CA GLY A 14 -5.82 -7.88 -10.12
C GLY A 14 -4.34 -7.99 -10.51
N LEU A 15 -3.87 -7.13 -11.43
CA LEU A 15 -2.45 -7.07 -11.82
C LEU A 15 -1.53 -6.76 -10.63
N GLY A 16 -1.96 -5.87 -9.74
CA GLY A 16 -1.22 -5.52 -8.52
C GLY A 16 -1.08 -6.70 -7.56
N LEU A 17 -2.10 -7.56 -7.45
CA LEU A 17 -2.04 -8.79 -6.65
C LEU A 17 -1.14 -9.86 -7.28
N CYS A 18 -0.95 -9.85 -8.60
CA CYS A 18 0.07 -10.68 -9.25
C CYS A 18 1.49 -10.30 -8.82
N ASN A 19 1.73 -9.01 -8.64
CA ASN A 19 3.03 -8.50 -8.20
C ASN A 19 3.20 -8.68 -6.68
N GLN A 20 2.29 -8.11 -5.90
CA GLN A 20 2.44 -7.93 -4.46
C GLN A 20 1.18 -8.36 -3.70
N HIS A 21 1.27 -9.49 -2.97
CA HIS A 21 0.14 -10.02 -2.21
C HIS A 21 -0.33 -9.10 -1.07
N THR A 22 0.56 -8.29 -0.48
CA THR A 22 0.21 -7.34 0.60
C THR A 22 -0.74 -6.22 0.14
N LEU A 23 -0.89 -6.04 -1.18
CA LEU A 23 -1.88 -5.13 -1.77
C LEU A 23 -3.32 -5.54 -1.40
N VAL A 24 -3.57 -6.80 -1.04
CA VAL A 24 -4.91 -7.26 -0.61
C VAL A 24 -5.47 -6.40 0.53
N LEU A 25 -4.62 -5.94 1.45
CA LEU A 25 -5.02 -5.08 2.57
C LEU A 25 -5.58 -3.73 2.10
N TYR A 26 -5.03 -3.17 1.03
CA TYR A 26 -5.53 -1.94 0.42
C TYR A 26 -6.83 -2.20 -0.34
N ILE A 27 -6.89 -3.29 -1.10
CA ILE A 27 -8.06 -3.68 -1.89
C ILE A 27 -9.28 -3.93 -0.98
N LEU A 28 -9.08 -4.52 0.20
CA LEU A 28 -10.14 -4.73 1.20
C LEU A 28 -10.81 -3.42 1.65
N VAL A 29 -10.09 -2.30 1.64
CA VAL A 29 -10.65 -0.98 1.97
C VAL A 29 -11.20 -0.27 0.72
N VAL A 30 -10.52 -0.39 -0.41
CA VAL A 30 -10.89 0.28 -1.67
C VAL A 30 -12.17 -0.29 -2.27
N ILE A 31 -12.35 -1.63 -2.30
CA ILE A 31 -13.52 -2.26 -2.93
C ILE A 31 -14.84 -1.78 -2.28
N PRO A 32 -15.04 -1.90 -0.94
CA PRO A 32 -16.26 -1.42 -0.30
C PRO A 32 -16.51 0.07 -0.54
N TRP A 33 -15.45 0.88 -0.52
CA TRP A 33 -15.55 2.31 -0.77
C TRP A 33 -16.01 2.62 -2.20
N VAL A 34 -15.43 1.97 -3.22
CA VAL A 34 -15.82 2.13 -4.63
C VAL A 34 -17.26 1.64 -4.85
N LEU A 35 -17.63 0.49 -4.30
CA LEU A 35 -18.98 -0.06 -4.43
C LEU A 35 -20.02 0.87 -3.77
N HIS A 36 -19.72 1.39 -2.57
CA HIS A 36 -20.58 2.37 -1.91
C HIS A 36 -20.74 3.66 -2.72
N ARG A 37 -19.67 4.15 -3.36
CA ARG A 37 -19.73 5.30 -4.27
C ARG A 37 -20.63 5.02 -5.49
N LEU A 38 -20.43 3.89 -6.15
CA LEU A 38 -21.22 3.49 -7.32
C LEU A 38 -22.71 3.32 -6.98
N TYR A 39 -23.00 2.74 -5.80
CA TYR A 39 -24.35 2.62 -5.27
C TYR A 39 -24.99 3.97 -4.98
N SER A 40 -24.27 4.87 -4.29
CA SER A 40 -24.75 6.22 -3.97
C SER A 40 -25.07 7.06 -5.23
N HIS A 41 -24.33 6.85 -6.31
CA HIS A 41 -24.58 7.47 -7.61
C HIS A 41 -25.62 6.74 -8.48
N LYS A 42 -26.21 5.65 -7.99
CA LYS A 42 -27.16 4.79 -8.71
C LYS A 42 -26.60 4.24 -10.04
N GLU A 43 -25.27 4.11 -10.15
CA GLU A 43 -24.59 3.49 -11.30
C GLU A 43 -24.36 1.98 -11.07
N LEU A 44 -24.65 1.45 -9.88
CA LEU A 44 -24.44 0.04 -9.55
C LEU A 44 -25.57 -0.83 -10.12
N SER A 45 -25.22 -1.73 -11.04
CA SER A 45 -26.09 -2.79 -11.57
C SER A 45 -25.43 -4.16 -11.38
N LEU A 46 -26.20 -5.24 -11.38
CA LEU A 46 -25.66 -6.61 -11.28
C LEU A 46 -24.73 -6.92 -12.46
N CYS A 47 -25.13 -6.56 -13.67
CA CYS A 47 -24.28 -6.67 -14.87
C CYS A 47 -22.97 -5.89 -14.68
N GLY A 48 -23.04 -4.69 -14.10
CA GLY A 48 -21.84 -3.90 -13.84
C GLY A 48 -20.93 -4.50 -12.78
N LEU A 49 -21.49 -5.09 -11.72
CA LEU A 49 -20.71 -5.80 -10.71
C LEU A 49 -20.00 -7.03 -11.30
N VAL A 50 -20.70 -7.80 -12.14
CA VAL A 50 -20.10 -8.94 -12.86
C VAL A 50 -18.98 -8.46 -13.78
N SER A 51 -19.21 -7.37 -14.53
CA SER A 51 -18.18 -6.80 -15.42
C SER A 51 -16.93 -6.34 -14.67
N LEU A 52 -17.09 -5.68 -13.51
CA LEU A 52 -15.97 -5.32 -12.62
C LEU A 52 -15.24 -6.56 -12.10
N GLY A 53 -15.98 -7.61 -11.71
CA GLY A 53 -15.40 -8.89 -11.31
C GLY A 53 -14.58 -9.53 -12.43
N VAL A 54 -15.11 -9.57 -13.65
CA VAL A 54 -14.40 -10.07 -14.84
C VAL A 54 -13.12 -9.27 -15.08
N CYS A 55 -13.16 -7.93 -15.01
CA CYS A 55 -11.95 -7.11 -15.14
C CYS A 55 -10.93 -7.36 -14.03
N PHE A 56 -11.38 -7.57 -12.79
CA PHE A 56 -10.49 -7.94 -11.68
C PHE A 56 -9.80 -9.28 -11.93
N PHE A 57 -10.55 -10.31 -12.30
CA PHE A 57 -9.98 -11.62 -12.61
C PHE A 57 -9.13 -11.64 -13.88
N ALA A 58 -9.46 -10.81 -14.87
CA ALA A 58 -8.61 -10.60 -16.04
C ALA A 58 -7.22 -10.06 -15.65
N GLY A 59 -7.10 -9.33 -14.53
CA GLY A 59 -5.81 -8.91 -13.99
C GLY A 59 -4.92 -10.08 -13.52
N PHE A 60 -5.48 -11.26 -13.28
CA PHE A 60 -4.74 -12.47 -12.91
C PHE A 60 -4.19 -13.24 -14.12
N LEU A 61 -4.42 -12.77 -15.37
CA LEU A 61 -3.87 -13.38 -16.57
C LEU A 61 -2.37 -13.73 -16.49
N PRO A 62 -1.50 -12.88 -15.89
CA PRO A 62 -0.09 -13.21 -15.76
C PRO A 62 0.18 -14.54 -15.03
N TYR A 63 -0.70 -14.96 -14.11
CA TYR A 63 -0.53 -16.24 -13.41
C TYR A 63 -0.82 -17.47 -14.28
N ILE A 64 -1.51 -17.33 -15.43
CA ILE A 64 -1.71 -18.42 -16.39
C ILE A 64 -0.37 -18.89 -16.98
N TYR A 65 0.64 -18.01 -17.02
CA TYR A 65 1.99 -18.38 -17.44
C TYR A 65 2.60 -19.48 -16.56
N LEU A 66 2.29 -19.50 -15.26
CA LEU A 66 2.88 -20.46 -14.32
C LEU A 66 2.57 -21.93 -14.69
N PRO A 67 1.30 -22.38 -14.76
CA PRO A 67 0.99 -23.76 -15.13
C PRO A 67 1.48 -24.12 -16.53
N ILE A 68 1.46 -23.19 -17.49
CA ILE A 68 1.99 -23.41 -18.85
C ILE A 68 3.50 -23.67 -18.80
N SER A 69 4.24 -22.81 -18.10
CA SER A 69 5.70 -22.93 -18.01
C SER A 69 6.14 -24.20 -17.25
N SER A 70 5.35 -24.60 -16.24
CA SER A 70 5.53 -25.83 -15.47
C SER A 70 5.27 -27.07 -16.32
N TYR A 71 4.18 -27.08 -17.11
CA TYR A 71 3.86 -28.19 -18.01
C TYR A 71 4.90 -28.37 -19.12
N LEU A 72 5.37 -27.26 -19.70
CA LEU A 72 6.37 -27.27 -20.77
C LEU A 72 7.81 -27.47 -20.24
N ASN A 73 8.02 -27.56 -18.92
CA ASN A 73 9.35 -27.59 -18.28
C ASN A 73 10.30 -26.48 -18.79
N THR A 74 9.74 -25.30 -19.08
CA THR A 74 10.51 -24.15 -19.61
C THR A 74 11.04 -23.23 -18.51
N ALA A 75 10.48 -23.32 -17.30
CA ALA A 75 10.92 -22.53 -16.17
C ALA A 75 12.29 -23.02 -15.66
N ARG A 76 13.29 -22.12 -15.60
CA ARG A 76 14.61 -22.42 -15.01
C ARG A 76 14.55 -22.63 -13.50
N TRP A 77 13.64 -21.94 -12.83
CA TRP A 77 13.43 -21.99 -11.38
C TRP A 77 11.93 -21.78 -11.11
N SER A 78 11.27 -22.78 -10.51
CA SER A 78 9.87 -22.69 -10.07
C SER A 78 9.76 -23.06 -8.59
N TRP A 79 8.79 -22.46 -7.91
CA TRP A 79 8.52 -22.74 -6.49
C TRP A 79 7.38 -23.75 -6.38
N GLY A 80 7.74 -25.03 -6.28
CA GLY A 80 6.80 -26.15 -6.27
C GLY A 80 6.33 -26.54 -7.68
N ASP A 81 5.40 -27.49 -7.74
CA ASP A 81 4.73 -27.92 -8.97
C ASP A 81 3.40 -27.17 -9.13
N GLN A 82 3.25 -26.40 -10.22
CA GLN A 82 2.02 -25.63 -10.51
C GLN A 82 1.15 -26.29 -11.59
N THR A 83 1.41 -27.55 -11.97
CA THR A 83 0.58 -28.26 -12.96
C THR A 83 -0.79 -28.65 -12.42
N THR A 84 -0.93 -28.78 -11.09
CA THR A 84 -2.19 -29.09 -10.42
C THR A 84 -2.87 -27.83 -9.89
N LEU A 85 -4.21 -27.83 -9.81
CA LEU A 85 -4.97 -26.71 -9.23
C LEU A 85 -4.57 -26.45 -7.77
N SER A 86 -4.27 -27.50 -7.01
CA SER A 86 -3.77 -27.39 -5.63
C SER A 86 -2.43 -26.68 -5.58
N GLY A 87 -1.47 -27.10 -6.41
CA GLY A 87 -0.15 -26.46 -6.50
C GLY A 87 -0.22 -25.00 -6.95
N LEU A 88 -1.10 -24.70 -7.91
CA LEU A 88 -1.36 -23.32 -8.33
C LEU A 88 -1.94 -22.48 -7.18
N LEU A 89 -2.91 -23.01 -6.42
CA LEU A 89 -3.49 -22.33 -5.26
C LEU A 89 -2.46 -22.12 -4.14
N THR A 90 -1.63 -23.13 -3.85
CA THR A 90 -0.51 -23.03 -2.90
C THR A 90 0.45 -21.92 -3.28
N HIS A 91 0.78 -21.79 -4.57
CA HIS A 91 1.62 -20.72 -5.09
C HIS A 91 0.92 -19.33 -5.02
N LEU A 92 -0.34 -19.25 -5.45
CA LEU A 92 -1.14 -18.01 -5.45
C LEU A 92 -1.33 -17.46 -4.02
N LEU A 93 -1.65 -18.34 -3.07
CA LEU A 93 -1.79 -18.00 -1.65
C LEU A 93 -0.43 -17.79 -0.97
N ARG A 94 0.68 -18.07 -1.68
CA ARG A 94 2.05 -18.05 -1.18
C ARG A 94 2.18 -18.84 0.13
N ALA A 95 1.57 -20.02 0.19
CA ALA A 95 1.48 -20.79 1.43
C ALA A 95 2.83 -21.35 1.90
N GLU A 96 3.75 -21.65 0.98
CA GLU A 96 5.04 -22.31 1.29
C GLU A 96 6.14 -21.34 1.79
N TYR A 97 6.07 -20.06 1.41
CA TYR A 97 7.12 -19.07 1.69
C TYR A 97 6.56 -17.66 1.99
N GLY A 98 5.25 -17.55 2.20
CA GLY A 98 4.56 -16.30 2.43
C GLY A 98 4.22 -16.04 3.90
N THR A 99 3.31 -15.08 4.09
CA THR A 99 3.03 -14.43 5.37
C THR A 99 2.60 -15.38 6.48
N PHE A 100 2.09 -16.59 6.20
CA PHE A 100 1.56 -17.52 7.20
C PHE A 100 2.61 -18.43 7.84
N SER A 101 3.77 -18.61 7.22
CA SER A 101 4.89 -19.43 7.74
C SER A 101 5.99 -18.60 8.41
N THR A 102 5.74 -17.31 8.70
CA THR A 102 6.61 -16.48 9.55
C THR A 102 6.47 -16.84 11.04
N GLU A 103 6.54 -18.14 11.35
CA GLU A 103 6.84 -18.63 12.70
C GLU A 103 8.31 -19.03 12.72
N LEU A 104 9.17 -18.05 12.98
CA LEU A 104 10.56 -18.35 13.31
C LEU A 104 10.89 -17.72 14.67
N SER A 105 11.22 -18.61 15.61
CA SER A 105 11.83 -18.42 16.94
C SER A 105 10.98 -17.84 18.08
N SER A 106 10.47 -18.76 18.90
CA SER A 106 10.69 -18.92 20.35
C SER A 106 10.80 -17.67 21.25
N CYS A 107 9.76 -17.48 22.07
CA CYS A 107 9.75 -17.03 23.47
C CYS A 107 10.95 -16.24 24.02
N HIS A 108 10.80 -14.92 24.17
CA HIS A 108 10.80 -14.12 25.42
C HIS A 108 10.86 -12.63 25.00
N ASP A 109 9.99 -11.77 25.55
CA ASP A 109 9.88 -10.31 25.27
C ASP A 109 9.13 -9.85 24.01
N ALA A 110 7.97 -10.45 23.72
CA ALA A 110 7.04 -9.97 22.68
C ALA A 110 6.44 -8.57 22.96
N SER A 111 6.48 -8.08 24.21
CA SER A 111 5.88 -6.80 24.61
C SER A 111 6.81 -5.59 24.45
N ARG A 112 8.13 -5.76 24.68
CA ARG A 112 9.14 -4.70 24.49
C ARG A 112 9.47 -4.46 23.02
N SER A 113 9.50 -5.53 22.21
CA SER A 113 9.72 -5.43 20.77
C SER A 113 8.62 -4.64 20.07
N TYR A 114 7.36 -4.74 20.51
CA TYR A 114 6.23 -4.03 19.91
C TYR A 114 6.32 -2.50 20.08
N GLN A 115 6.75 -2.01 21.26
CA GLN A 115 6.80 -0.58 21.58
C GLN A 115 7.97 0.14 20.90
N GLU A 116 9.17 -0.45 20.94
CA GLU A 116 10.36 0.13 20.28
C GLU A 116 10.23 0.10 18.74
N ARG A 117 9.58 -0.94 18.19
CA ARG A 117 9.34 -1.08 16.74
C ARG A 117 8.25 -0.14 16.23
N MET A 118 7.18 0.04 16.99
CA MET A 118 6.15 1.06 16.71
C MET A 118 6.77 2.47 16.78
N MET A 119 7.70 2.73 17.71
CA MET A 119 8.41 4.02 17.80
C MET A 119 9.34 4.28 16.60
N CYS A 120 10.06 3.27 16.09
CA CYS A 120 10.89 3.42 14.88
C CYS A 120 10.05 3.68 13.63
N ILE A 121 8.90 3.00 13.50
CA ILE A 121 7.91 3.23 12.44
C ILE A 121 7.30 4.64 12.57
N LEU A 122 6.99 5.07 13.79
CA LEU A 122 6.46 6.41 14.09
C LEU A 122 7.52 7.52 13.91
N ASP A 123 8.81 7.25 14.12
CA ASP A 123 9.91 8.20 13.97
C ASP A 123 10.12 8.63 12.52
N PHE A 124 10.01 7.71 11.56
CA PHE A 124 9.98 8.04 10.13
C PHE A 124 8.79 8.95 9.78
N HIS A 125 7.71 8.84 10.55
CA HIS A 125 6.47 9.58 10.32
C HIS A 125 6.36 10.89 11.10
N LYS A 126 7.25 11.21 12.08
CA LYS A 126 7.12 12.41 12.95
C LYS A 126 7.00 13.72 12.16
N SER A 127 7.69 13.85 11.03
CA SER A 127 7.56 15.02 10.13
C SER A 127 6.26 15.02 9.32
N CYS A 128 5.64 13.86 9.11
CA CYS A 128 4.37 13.70 8.37
C CYS A 128 3.13 13.86 9.26
N TRP A 129 3.18 13.54 10.55
CA TRP A 129 2.05 13.69 11.48
C TRP A 129 1.59 15.15 11.64
N CYS A 130 2.52 16.11 11.63
CA CYS A 130 2.19 17.54 11.69
C CYS A 130 1.40 18.02 10.46
N VAL A 131 1.51 17.33 9.33
CA VAL A 131 0.82 17.64 8.06
C VAL A 131 -0.50 16.86 7.93
N LEU A 132 -0.54 15.63 8.45
CA LEU A 132 -1.73 14.75 8.48
C LEU A 132 -2.90 15.34 9.28
N GLY A 133 -2.63 16.06 10.38
CA GLY A 133 -3.67 16.68 11.22
C GLY A 133 -4.57 17.66 10.47
N ASN A 134 -4.05 18.33 9.43
CA ASN A 134 -4.84 19.26 8.61
C ASN A 134 -5.52 18.60 7.41
N CYS A 135 -5.00 17.47 6.88
CA CYS A 135 -5.57 16.74 5.73
C CYS A 135 -6.98 16.20 5.97
N CYS A 136 -7.26 15.73 7.19
CA CYS A 136 -8.51 15.05 7.53
C CYS A 136 -9.76 15.95 7.42
N LEU A 137 -9.59 17.27 7.39
CA LEU A 137 -10.69 18.22 7.56
C LEU A 137 -11.40 18.62 6.25
N THR A 138 -10.78 18.46 5.07
CA THR A 138 -11.31 19.14 3.87
C THR A 138 -11.43 18.28 2.60
N CYS A 139 -10.53 17.32 2.35
CA CYS A 139 -10.68 16.34 1.26
C CYS A 139 -11.28 15.02 1.75
N ARG A 140 -12.47 15.09 2.37
CA ARG A 140 -13.03 14.02 3.20
C ARG A 140 -12.86 12.62 2.61
N SER A 141 -13.41 12.34 1.44
CA SER A 141 -13.60 10.93 1.05
C SER A 141 -12.30 10.20 0.64
N VAL A 142 -11.40 10.85 -0.11
CA VAL A 142 -10.15 10.21 -0.58
C VAL A 142 -9.09 10.22 0.51
N SER A 143 -8.99 11.30 1.29
CA SER A 143 -8.07 11.34 2.43
C SER A 143 -8.47 10.31 3.49
N TRP A 144 -9.76 10.17 3.82
CA TRP A 144 -10.22 9.10 4.72
C TRP A 144 -9.93 7.70 4.17
N LEU A 145 -10.09 7.49 2.86
CA LEU A 145 -9.74 6.21 2.23
C LEU A 145 -8.25 5.89 2.39
N LEU A 146 -7.37 6.83 2.03
CA LEU A 146 -5.91 6.65 2.13
C LEU A 146 -5.45 6.46 3.58
N THR A 147 -6.03 7.22 4.52
CA THR A 147 -5.76 7.05 5.95
C THR A 147 -6.24 5.68 6.44
N ALA A 148 -7.42 5.21 6.04
CA ALA A 148 -7.92 3.89 6.39
C ALA A 148 -7.02 2.77 5.83
N MET A 149 -6.58 2.90 4.57
CA MET A 149 -5.61 1.99 3.95
C MET A 149 -4.30 1.95 4.74
N LEU A 150 -3.75 3.11 5.10
CA LEU A 150 -2.53 3.23 5.91
C LEU A 150 -2.71 2.57 7.28
N VAL A 151 -3.79 2.86 8.00
CA VAL A 151 -4.06 2.30 9.32
C VAL A 151 -4.21 0.79 9.27
N VAL A 152 -5.04 0.25 8.36
CA VAL A 152 -5.24 -1.20 8.22
C VAL A 152 -3.92 -1.90 7.91
N TYR A 153 -3.13 -1.34 6.98
CA TYR A 153 -1.83 -1.88 6.60
C TYR A 153 -0.84 -1.86 7.77
N SER A 154 -0.67 -0.71 8.42
CA SER A 154 0.26 -0.55 9.54
C SER A 154 -0.12 -1.43 10.73
N LEU A 155 -1.42 -1.58 11.04
CA LEU A 155 -1.89 -2.48 12.10
C LEU A 155 -1.60 -3.95 11.77
N PHE A 156 -1.88 -4.37 10.53
CA PHE A 156 -1.59 -5.73 10.09
C PHE A 156 -0.10 -6.05 10.16
N PHE A 157 0.76 -5.12 9.70
CA PHE A 157 2.19 -5.29 9.76
C PHE A 157 2.74 -5.22 11.18
N ALA A 158 2.26 -4.30 12.02
CA ALA A 158 2.64 -4.27 13.43
C ALA A 158 2.30 -5.61 14.12
N TRP A 159 1.13 -6.18 13.82
CA TRP A 159 0.73 -7.48 14.34
C TRP A 159 1.60 -8.65 13.84
N ARG A 160 2.01 -8.67 12.56
CA ARG A 160 2.79 -9.76 11.96
C ARG A 160 4.32 -9.58 12.05
N ALA A 161 4.83 -8.38 12.32
CA ALA A 161 6.26 -8.06 12.29
C ALA A 161 7.00 -8.60 13.52
N ASN A 162 7.19 -9.92 13.55
CA ASN A 162 7.98 -10.61 14.58
C ASN A 162 9.41 -10.95 14.12
N LEU A 163 10.00 -10.16 13.23
CA LEU A 163 11.36 -10.40 12.72
C LEU A 163 12.43 -9.80 13.66
N ASP A 164 13.58 -10.47 13.77
CA ASP A 164 14.74 -9.99 14.53
C ASP A 164 15.45 -8.86 13.77
N ILE A 165 15.21 -7.61 14.20
CA ILE A 165 15.73 -6.38 13.56
C ILE A 165 17.23 -6.19 13.83
N SER A 166 17.80 -6.90 14.80
CA SER A 166 19.25 -6.84 15.04
C SER A 166 20.06 -7.43 13.88
N ARG A 167 19.42 -8.22 13.00
CA ARG A 167 20.05 -8.78 11.81
C ARG A 167 19.80 -7.88 10.60
N PRO A 168 20.85 -7.36 9.93
CA PRO A 168 20.69 -6.40 8.82
C PRO A 168 19.91 -6.99 7.63
N LEU A 169 20.00 -8.31 7.42
CA LEU A 169 19.22 -9.00 6.37
C LEU A 169 17.70 -8.91 6.61
N LEU A 170 17.26 -9.07 7.86
CA LEU A 170 15.84 -9.05 8.21
C LEU A 170 15.30 -7.61 8.29
N LEU A 171 16.14 -6.66 8.68
CA LEU A 171 15.83 -5.22 8.61
C LEU A 171 15.49 -4.82 7.16
N GLY A 172 16.32 -5.17 6.19
CA GLY A 172 16.06 -4.84 4.78
C GLY A 172 14.79 -5.53 4.22
N VAL A 173 14.38 -6.67 4.78
CA VAL A 173 13.09 -7.29 4.44
C VAL A 173 11.94 -6.45 4.98
N VAL A 174 12.01 -6.00 6.23
CA VAL A 174 11.00 -5.13 6.85
C VAL A 174 10.86 -3.82 6.07
N GLU A 175 11.97 -3.14 5.78
CA GLU A 175 11.98 -1.87 5.02
C GLU A 175 11.25 -1.97 3.67
N ARG A 176 11.43 -3.08 2.94
CA ARG A 176 10.76 -3.29 1.64
C ARG A 176 9.24 -3.39 1.76
N PHE A 177 8.72 -3.90 2.87
CA PHE A 177 7.28 -3.91 3.09
C PHE A 177 6.75 -2.49 3.35
N TRP A 178 7.48 -1.66 4.08
CA TRP A 178 7.06 -0.28 4.38
C TRP A 178 6.98 0.65 3.16
N LEU A 179 7.67 0.33 2.06
CA LEU A 179 7.60 1.10 0.81
C LEU A 179 6.15 1.32 0.32
N GLN A 180 5.26 0.33 0.50
CA GLN A 180 3.86 0.45 0.08
C GLN A 180 3.10 1.50 0.93
N SER A 181 3.30 1.49 2.26
CA SER A 181 2.71 2.49 3.16
C SER A 181 3.31 3.88 2.98
N ASP A 182 4.61 3.97 2.72
CA ASP A 182 5.30 5.25 2.51
C ASP A 182 4.73 5.99 1.31
N ALA A 183 4.35 5.28 0.25
CA ALA A 183 3.67 5.88 -0.89
C ALA A 183 2.34 6.55 -0.49
N ALA A 184 1.54 5.92 0.38
CA ALA A 184 0.29 6.50 0.87
C ALA A 184 0.55 7.74 1.76
N VAL A 185 1.59 7.68 2.59
CA VAL A 185 2.02 8.80 3.45
C VAL A 185 2.47 9.99 2.60
N CYS A 186 3.25 9.77 1.55
CA CYS A 186 3.68 10.81 0.62
C CYS A 186 2.49 11.52 -0.04
N VAL A 187 1.47 10.75 -0.48
CA VAL A 187 0.25 11.34 -1.07
C VAL A 187 -0.52 12.16 -0.03
N LEU A 188 -0.69 11.65 1.18
CA LEU A 188 -1.35 12.36 2.27
C LEU A 188 -0.58 13.64 2.65
N ALA A 189 0.74 13.57 2.77
CA ALA A 189 1.60 14.71 3.04
C ALA A 189 1.47 15.79 1.95
N GLY A 190 1.46 15.39 0.67
CA GLY A 190 1.23 16.31 -0.45
C GLY A 190 -0.14 17.00 -0.40
N LEU A 191 -1.20 16.27 -0.06
CA LEU A 191 -2.54 16.84 0.14
C LEU A 191 -2.57 17.85 1.30
N GLY A 192 -1.88 17.56 2.40
CA GLY A 192 -1.79 18.47 3.54
C GLY A 192 -0.95 19.71 3.27
N LEU A 193 0.16 19.57 2.55
CA LEU A 193 0.97 20.70 2.12
C LEU A 193 0.18 21.63 1.19
N ARG A 194 -0.59 21.07 0.25
CA ARG A 194 -1.48 21.88 -0.60
C ARG A 194 -2.50 22.65 0.23
N GLN A 195 -3.10 22.00 1.23
CA GLN A 195 -4.12 22.63 2.05
C GLN A 195 -3.55 23.72 2.96
N THR A 196 -2.42 23.46 3.61
CA THR A 196 -1.73 24.47 4.43
C THR A 196 -1.33 25.68 3.59
N HIS A 197 -0.85 25.46 2.36
CA HIS A 197 -0.60 26.54 1.40
C HIS A 197 -1.87 27.35 1.12
N THR A 198 -2.98 26.70 0.76
CA THR A 198 -4.24 27.40 0.45
C THR A 198 -4.77 28.19 1.65
N GLU A 199 -4.68 27.64 2.87
CA GLU A 199 -5.15 28.32 4.07
C GLU A 199 -4.23 29.49 4.47
N LEU A 200 -2.91 29.34 4.33
CA LEU A 200 -1.95 30.44 4.55
C LEU A 200 -2.17 31.58 3.55
N GLU A 201 -2.37 31.25 2.27
CA GLU A 201 -2.69 32.24 1.24
C GLU A 201 -4.01 32.96 1.54
N ARG A 202 -5.03 32.22 2.00
CA ARG A 202 -6.33 32.79 2.40
C ARG A 202 -6.23 33.73 3.60
N ARG A 203 -5.39 33.43 4.59
CA ARG A 203 -5.26 34.21 5.83
C ARG A 203 -4.29 35.37 5.75
N LEU A 204 -3.14 35.19 5.10
CA LEU A 204 -2.01 36.11 5.15
C LEU A 204 -1.71 36.78 3.80
N GLY A 205 -2.34 36.34 2.70
CA GLY A 205 -1.98 36.79 1.36
C GLY A 205 -0.61 36.24 0.91
N PHE A 206 0.06 36.92 -0.02
CA PHE A 206 1.40 36.56 -0.52
C PHE A 206 1.55 35.16 -1.15
N GLY A 207 0.61 34.74 -2.01
CA GLY A 207 0.66 33.42 -2.67
C GLY A 207 1.99 33.08 -3.36
N ARG A 208 2.71 34.08 -3.91
CA ARG A 208 4.04 33.86 -4.50
C ARG A 208 5.09 33.44 -3.46
N VAL A 209 5.06 34.00 -2.25
CA VAL A 209 6.00 33.64 -1.17
C VAL A 209 5.72 32.22 -0.68
N TRP A 210 4.45 31.89 -0.40
CA TRP A 210 4.08 30.53 0.04
C TRP A 210 4.38 29.45 -0.99
N LYS A 211 4.19 29.77 -2.28
CA LYS A 211 4.57 28.87 -3.37
C LYS A 211 6.08 28.62 -3.39
N THR A 212 6.90 29.68 -3.32
CA THR A 212 8.36 29.55 -3.30
C THR A 212 8.84 28.78 -2.06
N THR A 213 8.32 29.10 -0.87
CA THR A 213 8.67 28.39 0.38
C THR A 213 8.31 26.91 0.31
N SER A 214 7.15 26.56 -0.24
CA SER A 214 6.73 25.15 -0.42
C SER A 214 7.67 24.38 -1.36
N TRP A 215 8.08 24.99 -2.48
CA TRP A 215 9.07 24.40 -3.39
C TRP A 215 10.44 24.22 -2.73
N VAL A 216 10.94 25.24 -2.04
CA VAL A 216 12.23 25.17 -1.34
C VAL A 216 12.21 24.08 -0.27
N LEU A 217 11.14 24.00 0.53
CA LEU A 217 10.97 22.95 1.53
C LEU A 217 10.96 21.56 0.90
N THR A 218 10.23 21.38 -0.21
CA THR A 218 10.14 20.08 -0.91
C THR A 218 11.49 19.66 -1.45
N VAL A 219 12.24 20.57 -2.10
CA VAL A 219 13.58 20.29 -2.63
C VAL A 219 14.57 19.98 -1.50
N ALA A 220 14.53 20.72 -0.39
CA ALA A 220 15.38 20.47 0.77
C ALA A 220 15.13 19.08 1.38
N LEU A 221 13.86 18.68 1.53
CA LEU A 221 13.49 17.35 2.02
C LEU A 221 13.97 16.23 1.09
N LEU A 222 13.81 16.40 -0.22
CA LEU A 222 14.29 15.44 -1.22
C LEU A 222 15.82 15.32 -1.19
N ALA A 223 16.53 16.45 -1.12
CA ALA A 223 17.98 16.47 -1.02
C ALA A 223 18.47 15.78 0.27
N GLN A 224 17.80 16.03 1.39
CA GLN A 224 18.10 15.37 2.66
C GLN A 224 17.86 13.87 2.59
N MET A 225 16.73 13.42 2.03
CA MET A 225 16.43 12.00 1.83
C MET A 225 17.47 11.31 0.94
N MET A 226 17.87 11.96 -0.16
CA MET A 226 18.94 11.44 -1.03
C MET A 226 20.26 11.30 -0.28
N HIS A 227 20.63 12.30 0.51
CA HIS A 227 21.88 12.28 1.28
C HIS A 227 21.88 11.19 2.37
N THR A 228 20.76 10.96 3.06
CA THR A 228 20.64 9.89 4.05
C THR A 228 20.59 8.50 3.44
N ASN A 229 19.97 8.32 2.27
CA ASN A 229 19.85 7.01 1.62
C ASN A 229 21.11 6.56 0.87
N HIS A 230 22.04 7.47 0.56
CA HIS A 230 23.30 7.16 -0.12
C HIS A 230 24.49 6.92 0.83
N ARG A 231 24.28 6.99 2.15
CA ARG A 231 25.29 6.60 3.16
C ARG A 231 25.06 5.16 3.61
#